data_AF-A0AAN7ZUZ4-F1
#
_entry.id   AF-A0AAN7ZUZ4-F1
#
_cell.length_a   1.000
_cell.length_b   1.000
_cell.length_c   1.000
_cell.angle_alpha   90.00
_cell.angle_beta   90.00
_cell.angle_gamma   90.00
#
_symmetry.space_group_name_H-M   'P 1'
#
loop_
_entity.id
_entity.type
_entity.pdbx_description
1 polymer ?
#
loop_
_entity_poly.entity_id
_entity_poly.type
_entity_poly.pdbx_seq_one_letter_code
_entity_poly.pdbx_strand_id
1 'polypeptide(L)'
;MSLNLKGCGMIPCKLEIGSSYEIQTTLEANFQSDSLVQSADIYLSDHNVYIPLLITPENLCWTLPCPVKTSKYVKLNGNFTIPENAFKVSAKM
;
A
#
# COMPACT_ATOMS: atom_id res chain seq x y z
N MET A 1 -6.32 -6.87 -12.44
CA MET A 1 -5.63 -6.62 -11.16
C MET A 1 -6.55 -7.07 -10.04
N SER A 2 -6.09 -7.95 -9.16
CA SER A 2 -6.81 -8.31 -7.93
C SER A 2 -6.11 -7.65 -6.75
N LEU A 3 -6.87 -7.00 -5.88
CA LEU A 3 -6.37 -6.42 -4.63
C LEU A 3 -6.96 -7.22 -3.47
N ASN A 4 -6.10 -7.70 -2.59
CA ASN A 4 -6.49 -8.34 -1.34
C ASN A 4 -5.85 -7.57 -0.19
N LEU A 5 -6.68 -7.08 0.72
CA LEU A 5 -6.23 -6.40 1.93
C LEU A 5 -6.52 -7.32 3.12
N LYS A 6 -5.51 -8.03 3.61
CA LYS A 6 -5.68 -8.86 4.80
C LYS A 6 -5.75 -7.98 6.04
N GLY A 7 -6.60 -8.38 6.98
CA GLY A 7 -7.08 -7.52 8.07
C GLY A 7 -8.39 -6.79 7.73
N CYS A 8 -8.85 -6.92 6.48
CA CYS A 8 -10.12 -6.40 5.99
C CYS A 8 -10.93 -7.57 5.41
N GLY A 9 -11.96 -8.01 6.14
CA GLY A 9 -12.75 -9.21 5.77
C GLY A 9 -13.72 -9.01 4.60
N MET A 10 -14.13 -7.77 4.33
CA MET A 10 -15.06 -7.41 3.25
C MET A 10 -14.93 -5.92 2.93
N ILE A 11 -15.03 -5.52 1.66
CA ILE A 11 -15.00 -4.11 1.22
C ILE A 11 -16.46 -3.60 1.10
N PRO A 12 -16.79 -2.40 1.62
CA PRO A 12 -15.92 -1.46 2.32
C PRO A 12 -15.49 -1.97 3.70
N CYS A 13 -14.24 -1.73 4.09
CA CYS A 13 -13.74 -2.08 5.41
C CYS A 13 -13.33 -0.87 6.23
N LYS A 14 -13.45 -1.05 7.55
CA LYS A 14 -12.94 -0.12 8.53
C LYS A 14 -11.46 -0.41 8.77
N LEU A 15 -10.63 0.61 8.58
CA LEU A 15 -9.24 0.60 8.98
C LEU A 15 -9.13 1.28 10.35
N GLU A 16 -8.53 0.59 11.30
CA GLU A 16 -8.35 1.06 12.67
C GLU A 16 -6.98 1.74 12.80
N ILE A 17 -6.97 2.88 13.47
CA ILE A 17 -5.75 3.61 13.78
C ILE A 17 -4.84 2.75 14.66
N GLY A 18 -3.52 2.78 14.42
CA GLY A 18 -2.53 1.96 15.11
C GLY A 18 -2.46 0.51 14.64
N SER A 19 -3.38 0.06 13.79
CA SER A 19 -3.40 -1.32 13.28
C SER A 19 -2.54 -1.48 12.03
N SER A 20 -1.96 -2.66 11.88
CA SER A 20 -1.19 -3.07 10.71
C SER A 20 -2.04 -3.90 9.74
N TYR A 21 -1.82 -3.68 8.45
CA TYR A 21 -2.51 -4.34 7.36
C TYR A 21 -1.51 -4.89 6.34
N GLU A 22 -1.85 -6.02 5.72
CA GLU A 22 -1.08 -6.61 4.63
C GLU A 22 -1.84 -6.40 3.32
N ILE A 23 -1.22 -5.70 2.38
CA ILE A 23 -1.71 -5.54 1.02
C ILE A 23 -1.04 -6.55 0.10
N GLN A 24 -1.86 -7.24 -0.69
CA GLN A 24 -1.40 -8.17 -1.71
C GLN A 24 -2.09 -7.85 -3.02
N THR A 25 -1.31 -7.71 -4.09
CA THR A 25 -1.85 -7.53 -5.43
C THR A 25 -1.00 -8.25 -6.47
N THR A 26 -1.62 -8.60 -7.58
CA THR A 26 -0.91 -9.11 -8.75
C THR A 26 -1.23 -8.23 -9.95
N LEU A 27 -0.18 -7.75 -10.61
CA LEU A 27 -0.27 -6.95 -11.83
C LEU A 27 0.54 -7.59 -12.94
N GLU A 28 0.12 -7.35 -14.18
CA GLU A 28 0.93 -7.67 -15.35
C GLU A 28 1.88 -6.50 -15.63
N ALA A 29 3.18 -6.75 -15.64
CA ALA A 29 4.17 -5.72 -15.92
C ALA A 29 4.16 -5.38 -17.41
N ASN A 30 3.75 -4.17 -17.76
CA ASN A 30 3.86 -3.62 -19.12
C ASN A 30 5.15 -2.80 -19.33
N PHE A 31 6.12 -2.95 -18.42
CA PHE A 31 7.40 -2.25 -18.41
C PHE A 31 8.55 -3.23 -18.13
N GLN A 32 9.77 -2.78 -18.39
CA GLN A 32 10.99 -3.43 -17.94
C GLN A 32 11.72 -2.49 -16.99
N SER A 33 12.16 -2.99 -15.83
CA SER A 33 12.86 -2.17 -14.84
C SER A 33 13.84 -2.99 -14.00
N ASP A 34 15.02 -2.43 -13.76
CA ASP A 34 16.04 -3.00 -12.85
C ASP A 34 15.71 -2.71 -11.37
N SER A 35 14.83 -1.74 -11.10
CA SER A 35 14.39 -1.38 -9.75
C SER A 35 12.86 -1.28 -9.67
N LEU A 36 12.30 -1.69 -8.53
CA LEU A 36 10.87 -1.60 -8.29
C LEU A 36 10.65 -1.16 -6.84
N VAL A 37 10.01 -0.01 -6.67
CA VAL A 37 9.70 0.59 -5.36
C VAL A 37 8.19 0.65 -5.20
N GLN A 38 7.69 0.33 -4.00
CA GLN A 38 6.29 0.48 -3.64
C GLN A 38 6.08 1.57 -2.59
N SER A 39 5.00 2.32 -2.74
CA SER A 39 4.49 3.29 -1.77
C SER A 39 3.03 2.96 -1.46
N ALA A 40 2.54 3.42 -0.30
CA ALA A 40 1.14 3.33 0.07
C ALA A 40 0.68 4.69 0.63
N ASP A 41 -0.49 5.13 0.21
CA ASP A 41 -1.07 6.40 0.63
C ASP A 41 -2.55 6.19 0.99
N ILE A 42 -3.00 6.85 2.05
CA ILE A 42 -4.44 6.99 2.33
C ILE A 42 -4.92 8.26 1.65
N TYR A 43 -5.91 8.13 0.78
CA TYR A 43 -6.59 9.26 0.18
C TYR A 43 -7.96 9.47 0.84
N LEU A 44 -8.12 10.63 1.48
CA LEU A 44 -9.38 11.05 2.09
C LEU A 44 -10.15 11.92 1.10
N SER A 45 -11.02 11.30 0.31
CA SER A 45 -11.75 11.96 -0.79
C SER A 45 -12.47 13.23 -0.37
N ASP A 46 -13.14 13.22 0.79
CA ASP A 46 -13.99 14.32 1.24
C ASP A 46 -13.19 15.59 1.59
N HIS A 47 -11.89 15.44 1.86
CA HIS A 47 -11.00 16.52 2.26
C HIS A 47 -9.87 16.76 1.26
N ASN A 48 -9.76 15.93 0.20
CA ASN A 48 -8.66 15.93 -0.76
C ASN A 48 -7.27 15.88 -0.09
N VAL A 49 -7.13 15.04 0.94
CA VAL A 49 -5.89 14.88 1.72
C VAL A 49 -5.24 13.54 1.41
N TYR A 50 -3.93 13.56 1.18
CA TYR A 50 -3.08 12.38 1.06
C TYR A 50 -2.25 12.22 2.32
N ILE A 51 -2.31 11.04 2.93
CA ILE A 51 -1.48 10.68 4.08
C ILE A 51 -0.54 9.56 3.63
N PRO A 52 0.77 9.84 3.49
CA PRO A 52 1.73 8.81 3.13
C PRO A 52 1.88 7.80 4.26
N LEU A 53 1.93 6.53 3.89
CA LEU A 53 2.14 5.41 4.80
C LEU A 53 3.51 4.79 4.55
N LEU A 54 4.14 4.34 5.64
CA LEU A 54 5.34 3.52 5.54
C LEU A 54 4.92 2.09 5.18
N ILE A 55 5.36 1.63 4.01
CA ILE A 55 5.13 0.27 3.53
C ILE A 55 6.44 -0.52 3.57
N THR A 56 6.37 -1.76 4.05
CA THR A 56 7.52 -2.67 4.13
C THR A 56 7.25 -3.94 3.31
N PRO A 57 8.14 -4.35 2.41
CA PRO A 57 9.39 -3.68 2.01
C PRO A 57 9.13 -2.49 1.07
N GLU A 58 9.90 -1.40 1.16
CA GLU A 58 9.80 -0.30 0.18
C GLU A 58 10.35 -0.74 -1.19
N ASN A 59 11.49 -1.42 -1.20
CA ASN A 59 12.09 -1.95 -2.43
C ASN A 59 11.64 -3.41 -2.66
N LEU A 60 10.83 -3.61 -3.69
CA LEU A 60 10.29 -4.91 -4.05
C LEU A 60 11.31 -5.84 -4.70
N CYS A 61 12.40 -5.32 -5.27
CA CYS A 61 13.48 -6.15 -5.80
C CYS A 61 14.25 -6.92 -4.71
N TRP A 62 14.03 -6.61 -3.42
CA TRP A 62 14.57 -7.42 -2.33
C TRP A 62 13.82 -8.74 -2.15
N THR A 63 12.57 -8.81 -2.59
CA THR A 63 11.70 -9.99 -2.43
C THR A 63 11.31 -10.63 -3.76
N LEU A 64 11.50 -9.93 -4.88
CA LEU A 64 11.16 -10.36 -6.23
C LEU A 64 12.38 -10.34 -7.15
N PRO A 65 12.44 -11.24 -8.15
CA PRO A 65 13.52 -11.23 -9.13
C PRO A 65 13.44 -9.98 -10.01
N CYS A 66 14.49 -9.15 -9.93
CA CYS A 66 14.74 -8.05 -10.84
C CYS A 66 15.89 -8.40 -11.81
N PRO A 67 15.89 -7.91 -13.07
CA PRO A 67 14.91 -6.98 -13.64
C PRO A 67 13.53 -7.59 -13.88
N VAL A 68 12.51 -6.78 -13.62
CA VAL A 68 11.13 -7.09 -14.02
C VAL A 68 11.08 -7.06 -15.53
N LYS A 69 10.49 -8.10 -16.15
CA LYS A 69 10.34 -8.21 -17.61
C LYS A 69 8.90 -7.94 -18.01
N THR A 70 8.71 -7.40 -19.21
CA THR A 70 7.40 -7.17 -19.81
C THR A 70 6.58 -8.46 -19.91
N SER A 71 5.26 -8.36 -19.76
CA SER A 71 4.27 -9.45 -19.80
C SER A 71 4.49 -10.53 -18.74
N LYS A 72 5.20 -10.21 -17.65
CA LYS A 72 5.27 -11.06 -16.46
C LYS A 72 4.30 -10.56 -15.40
N TYR A 73 3.64 -11.51 -14.73
CA TYR A 73 2.84 -11.22 -13.56
C TYR A 73 3.74 -11.01 -12.34
N VAL A 74 3.62 -9.85 -11.72
CA VAL A 74 4.38 -9.45 -10.54
C VAL A 74 3.44 -9.44 -9.35
N LYS A 75 3.81 -10.17 -8.30
CA LYS A 75 3.08 -10.18 -7.02
C LYS A 75 3.68 -9.10 -6.12
N LEU A 76 2.92 -8.06 -5.85
CA LEU A 76 3.31 -7.02 -4.89
C LEU A 76 2.69 -7.37 -3.55
N ASN A 77 3.53 -7.52 -2.54
CA ASN A 77 3.12 -7.73 -1.16
C ASN A 77 3.78 -6.65 -0.31
N GLY A 78 3.01 -6.06 0.60
CA GLY A 78 3.54 -5.09 1.55
C GLY A 78 2.73 -5.02 2.81
N ASN A 79 3.37 -4.61 3.89
CA ASN A 79 2.72 -4.33 5.16
C ASN A 79 2.79 -2.84 5.43
N PHE A 80 1.69 -2.26 5.88
CA PHE A 80 1.65 -0.87 6.33
C PHE A 80 0.90 -0.77 7.66
N THR A 81 1.19 0.29 8.42
CA THR A 81 0.51 0.59 9.68
C THR A 81 -0.18 1.94 9.56
N ILE A 82 -1.43 2.03 10.01
CA ILE A 82 -2.13 3.31 10.13
C ILE A 82 -1.53 4.05 11.34
N PRO A 83 -0.82 5.18 11.15
CA PRO A 83 -0.13 5.80 12.27
C PRO A 83 -1.14 6.43 13.26
N GLU A 84 -0.83 6.40 14.56
CA GLU A 84 -1.73 6.90 15.62
C GLU A 84 -2.06 8.39 15.47
N ASN A 85 -1.14 9.15 14.88
CA ASN A 85 -1.27 10.57 14.58
C ASN A 85 -1.76 10.86 13.15
N ALA A 86 -2.28 9.85 12.42
CA ALA A 86 -2.83 10.04 11.07
C ALA A 86 -3.93 11.10 11.05
N PHE A 87 -4.69 11.24 12.14
CA PHE A 87 -5.78 12.19 12.27
C PHE A 87 -5.63 12.98 13.58
N LYS A 88 -5.23 14.24 13.48
CA LYS A 88 -5.18 15.15 14.63
C LYS A 88 -6.38 16.09 14.60
N VAL A 89 -7.43 15.76 15.36
CA VAL A 89 -8.54 16.69 15.60
C VAL A 89 -8.06 17.72 16.63
N SER A 90 -7.86 18.96 16.21
CA SER A 90 -7.57 20.07 17.12
C SER A 90 -8.82 20.92 17.27
N ALA A 91 -9.42 20.93 18.46
CA ALA A 91 -10.46 21.89 18.79
C ALA A 91 -9.81 23.25 19.07
N LYS A 92 -10.18 24.29 18.33
CA LYS A 92 -9.92 25.67 18.73
C LYS A 92 -10.99 26.05 19.75
N MET A 93 -10.56 26.35 20.98
CA MET A 93 -11.34 27.14 21.94
C MET A 93 -11.15 28.63 21.65
#